data_AF-A0A1V1WUH6-F1
#
_entry.id   AF-A0A1V1WUH6-F1
#
_cell.length_a   1.000
_cell.length_b   1.000
_cell.length_c   1.000
_cell.angle_alpha   90.00
_cell.angle_beta   90.00
_cell.angle_gamma   90.00
#
_symmetry.space_group_name_H-M   'P 1'
#
loop_
_entity.id
_entity.type
_entity.pdbx_description
1 polymer ?
#
loop_
_entity_poly.entity_id
_entity_poly.type
_entity_poly.pdbx_seq_one_letter_code
_entity_poly.pdbx_strand_id
1 'polypeptide(L)'
;MLTPRVILTQLLFMVIIYGSSKFGKKPLIVTTIILLGITLMHLFFPALLLLQTTIILATAAICYHKIREQEVGAIITAFRDIFDHLTGK
;
A
#
# COMPACT_ATOMS: atom_id res chain seq x y z
N MET A 1 -22.37 17.42 -0.61
CA MET A 1 -22.14 17.05 0.81
C MET A 1 -21.41 15.72 0.84
N LEU A 2 -20.16 15.65 1.32
CA LEU A 2 -19.55 14.36 1.64
C LEU A 2 -20.36 13.78 2.81
N THR A 3 -21.07 12.68 2.57
CA THR A 3 -21.81 12.03 3.65
C THR A 3 -20.83 11.32 4.59
N PRO A 4 -21.11 11.24 5.90
CA PRO A 4 -20.26 10.53 6.86
C PRO A 4 -19.91 9.10 6.41
N ARG A 5 -20.85 8.46 5.71
CA ARG A 5 -20.67 7.14 5.09
C ARG A 5 -19.52 7.10 4.09
N VAL A 6 -19.39 8.11 3.23
CA VAL A 6 -18.30 8.16 2.24
C VAL A 6 -16.94 8.27 2.93
N ILE A 7 -16.83 9.12 3.95
CA ILE A 7 -15.59 9.29 4.72
C ILE A 7 -15.20 7.97 5.41
N LEU A 8 -16.16 7.29 6.03
CA LEU A 8 -15.92 6.01 6.69
C LEU A 8 -15.42 4.94 5.71
N THR A 9 -16.00 4.88 4.51
CA THR A 9 -15.54 3.94 3.47
C THR A 9 -14.11 4.22 3.05
N GLN A 10 -13.71 5.49 2.89
CA GLN A 10 -12.32 5.83 2.55
C GLN A 10 -11.34 5.41 3.64
N LEU A 11 -11.68 5.68 4.91
CA LEU A 11 -10.86 5.25 6.04
C LEU A 11 -10.73 3.74 6.11
N LEU A 12 -11.81 3.01 5.86
CA LEU A 12 -11.79 1.55 5.82
C LEU A 12 -10.84 1.03 4.74
N PHE A 13 -10.87 1.60 3.52
CA PHE A 13 -9.95 1.23 2.45
C PHE A 13 -8.49 1.49 2.82
N MET A 14 -8.20 2.65 3.43
CA MET A 14 -6.85 2.95 3.93
C MET A 14 -6.38 1.91 4.95
N VAL A 15 -7.23 1.54 5.93
CA VAL A 15 -6.91 0.55 6.95
C VAL A 15 -6.65 -0.83 6.35
N ILE A 16 -7.46 -1.24 5.37
CA ILE A 16 -7.30 -2.53 4.67
C ILE A 16 -5.98 -2.57 3.89
N ILE A 17 -5.66 -1.52 3.12
CA ILE A 17 -4.40 -1.42 2.38
C ILE A 17 -3.21 -1.42 3.33
N TYR A 18 -3.25 -0.59 4.36
CA TYR A 18 -2.20 -0.52 5.37
C TYR A 18 -2.02 -1.86 6.09
N GLY A 19 -3.11 -2.52 6.47
CA GLY A 19 -3.09 -3.85 7.08
C GLY A 19 -2.44 -4.88 6.16
N SER A 20 -2.83 -4.90 4.88
CA SER A 20 -2.26 -5.82 3.88
C SER A 20 -0.77 -5.59 3.65
N SER A 21 -0.30 -4.34 3.76
CA SER A 21 1.12 -3.99 3.58
C SER A 21 2.05 -4.70 4.57
N LYS A 22 1.55 -5.05 5.76
CA LYS A 22 2.33 -5.77 6.78
C LYS A 22 2.69 -7.20 6.36
N PHE A 23 1.98 -7.77 5.39
CA PHE A 23 2.24 -9.11 4.86
C PHE A 23 3.14 -9.09 3.61
N GLY A 24 3.65 -7.92 3.22
CA GLY A 24 4.57 -7.75 2.10
C GLY A 24 3.89 -7.31 0.79
N LYS A 25 4.67 -7.31 -0.30
CA LYS A 25 4.26 -6.73 -1.59
C LYS A 25 3.11 -7.44 -2.27
N LYS A 26 3.13 -8.77 -2.31
CA LYS A 26 2.09 -9.59 -2.98
C LYS A 26 0.69 -9.34 -2.41
N PRO A 27 0.45 -9.47 -1.09
CA PRO A 27 -0.86 -9.22 -0.52
C PRO A 27 -1.30 -7.76 -0.64
N LEU A 28 -0.38 -6.80 -0.59
CA LEU A 28 -0.66 -5.38 -0.86
C LEU A 28 -1.24 -5.17 -2.27
N ILE A 29 -0.60 -5.76 -3.29
CA ILE A 29 -1.05 -5.65 -4.69
C ILE A 29 -2.41 -6.32 -4.87
N VAL A 30 -2.59 -7.54 -4.35
CA VAL A 30 -3.87 -8.27 -4.45
C VAL A 30 -5.00 -7.48 -3.80
N THR A 31 -4.77 -6.96 -2.60
CA THR A 31 -5.75 -6.14 -1.87
C THR A 31 -6.10 -4.87 -2.65
N THR A 32 -5.11 -4.20 -3.23
CA THR A 32 -5.31 -3.01 -4.05
C THR A 32 -6.19 -3.32 -5.27
N ILE A 33 -5.91 -4.42 -5.98
CA ILE A 33 -6.70 -4.84 -7.15
C ILE A 33 -8.15 -5.15 -6.76
N ILE A 34 -8.36 -5.88 -5.66
CA ILE A 34 -9.71 -6.20 -5.17
C ILE A 34 -10.48 -4.92 -4.83
N LEU A 35 -9.86 -4.00 -4.08
CA LEU A 35 -10.49 -2.73 -3.73
C LEU A 35 -10.82 -1.90 -4.97
N LEU A 36 -9.89 -1.80 -5.93
CA LEU A 36 -10.14 -1.14 -7.22
C LEU A 36 -11.34 -1.75 -7.94
N GLY A 37 -11.43 -3.08 -7.99
CA GLY A 37 -12.58 -3.81 -8.55
C GLY A 37 -13.89 -3.48 -7.85
N ILE A 38 -13.91 -3.39 -6.51
CA ILE A 38 -15.09 -2.98 -5.73
C ILE A 38 -15.50 -1.55 -6.07
N THR A 39 -14.53 -0.65 -6.28
CA THR A 39 -14.79 0.75 -6.69
C THR A 39 -15.58 0.85 -7.99
N LEU A 40 -15.40 -0.09 -8.91
CA LEU A 40 -16.11 -0.10 -10.20
C LEU A 40 -17.64 -0.22 -10.02
N MET A 41 -18.13 -0.77 -8.91
CA MET A 41 -19.57 -0.78 -8.61
C MET A 41 -20.17 0.63 -8.44
N HIS A 42 -19.33 1.65 -8.24
CA HIS A 42 -19.74 3.05 -8.09
C HIS A 42 -19.62 3.84 -9.41
N LEU A 43 -19.62 3.17 -10.56
CA LEU A 43 -19.47 3.80 -11.89
C LEU A 43 -20.43 4.97 -12.13
N PHE A 44 -21.64 4.88 -11.57
CA PHE A 44 -22.70 5.90 -11.71
C PHE A 44 -22.45 7.19 -10.89
N PHE A 45 -21.39 7.22 -10.06
CA PHE A 45 -20.97 8.39 -9.28
C PHE A 45 -19.50 8.74 -9.60
N PRO A 46 -19.23 9.42 -10.72
CA PRO A 46 -17.87 9.60 -11.24
C PRO A 46 -16.93 10.33 -10.27
N ALA A 47 -17.43 11.33 -9.53
CA ALA A 47 -16.64 12.04 -8.53
C ALA A 47 -16.22 11.13 -7.36
N LEU A 48 -17.10 10.21 -6.94
CA LEU A 48 -16.81 9.27 -5.86
C LEU A 48 -15.81 8.21 -6.33
N LEU A 49 -15.98 7.71 -7.55
CA LEU A 49 -15.10 6.73 -8.16
C LEU A 49 -13.66 7.27 -8.27
N LEU A 50 -13.50 8.50 -8.76
CA LEU A 50 -12.19 9.17 -8.82
C LEU A 50 -11.57 9.29 -7.43
N LEU A 51 -12.32 9.80 -6.46
CA LEU A 51 -11.82 9.98 -5.09
C LEU A 51 -11.38 8.65 -4.45
N GLN A 52 -12.21 7.60 -4.54
CA GLN A 52 -11.88 6.28 -4.01
C GLN A 52 -10.65 5.69 -4.71
N THR A 53 -10.57 5.79 -6.03
CA THR A 53 -9.43 5.30 -6.81
C THR A 53 -8.14 6.02 -6.41
N THR A 54 -8.17 7.35 -6.30
CA THR A 54 -7.01 8.15 -5.86
C THR A 54 -6.54 7.75 -4.46
N ILE A 55 -7.46 7.58 -3.52
CA ILE A 55 -7.12 7.19 -2.14
C ILE A 55 -6.52 5.79 -2.08
N ILE A 56 -7.11 4.82 -2.80
CA ILE A 56 -6.60 3.45 -2.88
C ILE A 56 -5.18 3.45 -3.44
N LEU A 57 -4.96 4.10 -4.60
CA LEU A 57 -3.66 4.11 -5.27
C LEU A 57 -2.60 4.87 -4.47
N ALA A 58 -2.93 6.04 -3.91
CA ALA A 58 -2.00 6.82 -3.11
C ALA A 58 -1.56 6.05 -1.86
N THR A 59 -2.50 5.42 -1.15
CA THR A 59 -2.18 4.63 0.05
C THR A 59 -1.34 3.41 -0.29
N ALA A 60 -1.68 2.71 -1.38
CA ALA A 60 -0.91 1.56 -1.85
C ALA A 60 0.51 1.96 -2.27
N ALA A 61 0.68 3.09 -2.96
CA ALA A 61 1.99 3.60 -3.37
C ALA A 61 2.87 3.97 -2.17
N ILE A 62 2.32 4.65 -1.16
CA ILE A 62 3.04 4.97 0.08
C ILE A 62 3.48 3.68 0.79
N CYS A 63 2.58 2.71 0.93
CA CYS A 63 2.89 1.42 1.55
C CYS A 63 3.96 0.65 0.77
N TYR A 64 3.85 0.62 -0.56
CA TYR A 64 4.81 -0.06 -1.44
C TYR A 64 6.20 0.56 -1.34
N HIS A 65 6.28 1.90 -1.34
CA HIS A 65 7.53 2.63 -1.18
C HIS A 65 8.22 2.26 0.14
N LYS A 66 7.45 2.27 1.25
CA LYS A 66 7.96 1.93 2.57
C LYS A 66 8.51 0.50 2.63
N ILE A 67 7.80 -0.48 2.06
CA ILE A 67 8.29 -1.86 1.99
C ILE A 67 9.59 -1.92 1.19
N ARG A 68 9.66 -1.20 0.06
CA ARG A 68 10.87 -1.17 -0.78
C ARG A 68 12.07 -0.58 -0.03
N GLU A 69 11.90 0.51 0.70
CA GLU A 69 12.98 1.11 1.50
C GLU A 69 13.50 0.16 2.59
N GLN A 70 12.60 -0.55 3.26
CA GLN A 70 12.98 -1.54 4.28
C GLN A 70 13.78 -2.71 3.69
N GLU A 71 13.38 -3.20 2.52
CA GLU A 71 14.14 -4.25 1.81
C GLU A 71 15.52 -3.76 1.37
N VAL A 72 15.64 -2.54 0.84
CA VAL A 72 16.93 -1.97 0.44
C VAL A 72 17.86 -1.81 1.65
N GLY A 73 17.33 -1.33 2.78
CA GLY A 73 18.09 -1.24 4.03
C GLY A 73 18.61 -2.61 4.50
N ALA A 74 17.75 -3.63 4.48
CA ALA A 74 18.13 -4.99 4.85
C ALA A 74 19.22 -5.58 3.93
N ILE A 75 19.16 -5.30 2.62
CA ILE A 75 20.18 -5.73 1.66
C ILE A 75 21.53 -5.06 1.95
N ILE A 76 21.53 -3.74 2.21
CA ILE A 76 22.75 -3.00 2.53
C ILE A 76 23.38 -3.51 3.82
N THR A 77 22.58 -3.79 4.85
CA THR A 77 23.06 -4.39 6.11
C THR A 77 23.65 -5.78 5.88
N ALA A 78 22.95 -6.66 5.14
CA ALA A 78 23.47 -7.99 4.82
C ALA A 78 24.78 -7.92 4.02
N PHE A 79 24.89 -6.98 3.08
CA PHE A 79 26.12 -6.76 2.33
C PHE A 79 27.27 -6.28 3.22
N ARG A 80 26.98 -5.37 4.15
CA ARG A 80 27.96 -4.91 5.15
C ARG A 80 28.45 -6.07 6.02
N ASP A 81 27.54 -6.89 6.54
CA ASP A 81 27.88 -8.04 7.38
C ASP A 81 28.78 -9.05 6.62
N ILE A 82 28.48 -9.30 5.35
CA ILE A 82 29.32 -10.15 4.49
C ILE A 82 30.71 -9.53 4.29
N PHE A 83 30.78 -8.23 4.05
CA PHE A 83 32.04 -7.53 3.84
C PHE A 83 32.91 -7.51 5.10
N ASP A 84 32.32 -7.25 6.27
CA ASP A 84 33.00 -7.28 7.57
C ASP A 84 33.53 -8.69 7.86
N HIS A 85 32.72 -9.72 7.60
CA HIS A 85 33.14 -11.13 7.73
C HIS A 85 34.32 -11.49 6.81
N LEU A 86 34.33 -11.00 5.57
CA LEU A 86 35.41 -11.26 4.60
C LEU A 86 36.68 -10.45 4.88
N THR A 87 36.57 -9.28 5.50
CA THR A 87 37.71 -8.40 5.82
C THR A 87 38.28 -8.61 7.21
N GLY A 88 37.68 -9.49 8.03
CA GLY A 88 38.20 -9.92 9.32
C GLY A 88 38.20 -8.83 10.39
N LYS A 89 37.30 -7.85 10.26
CA LYS A 89 37.03 -6.83 11.30
C LYS A 89 35.90 -7.27 12.23
#